data_AF-A0A1H8F5F8-F1
#
_entry.id   AF-A0A1H8F5F8-F1
#
_cell.length_a   1.000
_cell.length_b   1.000
_cell.length_c   1.000
_cell.angle_alpha   90.00
_cell.angle_beta   90.00
_cell.angle_gamma   90.00
#
_symmetry.space_group_name_H-M   'P 1'
#
loop_
_entity.id
_entity.type
_entity.pdbx_description
1 polymer ?
#
loop_
_entity_poly.entity_id
_entity_poly.type
_entity_poly.pdbx_seq_one_letter_code
_entity_poly.pdbx_strand_id
1 'polypeptide(L)'
;MNDPSEEGGAARKALTEHPSGDDEAEKRRQYVAANRDRIRELNRLWRSEHLDRARELNRDSMRRAAARRHREAELRARGRERAKRWREEHPERRREYQQRWVTENREKVREYYNRYYAAHRDEVNARAVARRDADPERTKQITLQWAERNKERRAELQRNRRSDPEVYQSELEANAAARRLKRSLSRAGLPPKHIHVATAAERRANEREADAYFNDPSRPEHLRQFTVFAESLTEHMLKNSARMREFAEAYEETRARMGLSPVPDETIVYARAVEIVAERMRRVDLLTGRDVAAAVRSTKAEVRCEERQRQFDGLVKALVAHAHRHFCRFIEVAAMENLARTQRAKPRVAVESLIVHLAMPEVIHHLPMNRLASADVQNAIHAAALRVDVRADSDALIHGRAYGRSSRALGVDRP
;
A
#
# COMPACT_ATOMS: atom_id res chain seq x y z
N MET A 1 53.84 11.84 -55.77
CA MET A 1 54.94 12.00 -56.74
C MET A 1 55.98 10.94 -56.46
N ASN A 2 56.05 9.97 -57.37
CA ASN A 2 57.09 8.98 -57.65
C ASN A 2 56.48 7.60 -57.87
N ASP A 3 56.33 7.32 -59.16
CA ASP A 3 56.22 6.02 -59.84
C ASP A 3 57.39 6.03 -60.86
N PRO A 4 57.78 4.94 -61.56
CA PRO A 4 57.70 3.49 -61.31
C PRO A 4 59.01 2.76 -61.80
N SER A 5 58.89 1.48 -62.19
CA SER A 5 59.84 0.61 -62.94
C SER A 5 60.87 -0.13 -62.09
N GLU A 6 60.86 -1.45 -61.96
CA GLU A 6 61.16 -2.55 -62.90
C GLU A 6 61.95 -3.53 -62.00
N GLU A 7 61.72 -4.83 -61.89
CA GLU A 7 62.08 -5.88 -62.84
C GLU A 7 61.66 -7.20 -62.17
N GLY A 8 61.08 -8.13 -62.91
CA GLY A 8 60.67 -9.41 -62.36
C GLY A 8 60.07 -10.32 -63.42
N GLY A 9 60.75 -10.44 -64.56
CA GLY A 9 60.40 -11.38 -65.62
C GLY A 9 60.59 -12.81 -65.15
N ALA A 10 59.48 -13.49 -64.84
CA ALA A 10 59.44 -14.95 -64.75
C ALA A 10 58.62 -15.48 -65.94
N ALA A 11 59.29 -16.27 -66.76
CA ALA A 11 58.82 -16.88 -68.00
C ALA A 11 57.44 -17.54 -67.86
N ARG A 12 56.46 -17.03 -68.60
CA ARG A 12 55.20 -17.73 -68.87
C ARG A 12 55.52 -18.95 -69.75
N LYS A 13 55.62 -20.11 -69.10
CA LYS A 13 55.55 -21.41 -69.79
C LYS A 13 54.26 -21.43 -70.62
N ALA A 14 54.42 -21.75 -71.90
CA ALA A 14 53.34 -22.02 -72.83
C ALA A 14 52.32 -22.95 -72.17
N LEU A 15 51.07 -22.49 -72.06
CA LEU A 15 49.93 -23.36 -71.80
C LEU A 15 49.88 -24.34 -72.98
N THR A 16 50.37 -25.54 -72.75
CA THR A 16 49.98 -26.70 -73.54
C THR A 16 48.48 -26.80 -73.38
N GLU A 17 47.74 -26.57 -74.47
CA GLU A 17 46.30 -26.80 -74.54
C GLU A 17 46.06 -28.28 -74.22
N HIS A 18 45.83 -28.58 -72.95
CA HIS A 18 45.26 -29.84 -72.53
C HIS A 18 43.83 -29.86 -73.10
N PRO A 19 43.42 -30.91 -73.83
CA PRO A 19 42.05 -31.01 -74.35
C PRO A 19 41.07 -30.82 -73.18
N SER A 20 40.06 -29.98 -73.40
CA SER A 20 39.21 -29.40 -72.37
C SER A 20 38.66 -30.46 -71.39
N GLY A 21 38.96 -30.32 -70.10
CA GLY A 21 38.39 -31.18 -69.04
C GLY A 21 36.89 -30.93 -68.83
N ASP A 22 36.36 -29.86 -69.41
CA ASP A 22 34.94 -29.51 -69.35
C ASP A 22 34.10 -30.38 -70.29
N ASP A 23 34.61 -30.74 -71.48
CA ASP A 23 33.93 -31.68 -72.39
C ASP A 23 33.79 -33.08 -71.76
N GLU A 24 34.80 -33.53 -71.01
CA GLU A 24 34.75 -34.80 -70.29
C GLU A 24 33.82 -34.74 -69.07
N ALA A 25 33.83 -33.63 -68.33
CA ALA A 25 32.93 -33.43 -67.20
C ALA A 25 31.46 -33.33 -67.63
N GLU A 26 31.17 -32.68 -68.76
CA GLU A 26 29.84 -32.59 -69.33
C GLU A 26 29.37 -33.90 -69.95
N LYS A 27 30.21 -34.62 -70.71
CA LYS A 27 29.91 -35.98 -71.19
C LYS A 27 29.63 -36.93 -70.02
N ARG A 28 30.36 -36.80 -68.90
CA ARG A 28 30.11 -37.57 -67.69
C ARG A 28 28.79 -37.19 -67.03
N ARG A 29 28.41 -35.90 -66.99
CA ARG A 29 27.09 -35.47 -66.49
C ARG A 29 25.95 -35.99 -67.37
N GLN A 30 26.09 -35.92 -68.69
CA GLN A 30 25.11 -36.45 -69.65
C GLN A 30 24.97 -37.98 -69.53
N TYR A 31 26.09 -38.70 -69.38
CA TYR A 31 26.09 -40.14 -69.12
C TYR A 31 25.40 -40.49 -67.80
N VAL A 32 25.69 -39.75 -66.72
CA VAL A 32 25.06 -39.94 -65.40
C VAL A 32 23.56 -39.63 -65.45
N ALA A 33 23.14 -38.64 -66.23
CA ALA A 33 21.73 -38.29 -66.40
C ALA A 33 20.97 -39.37 -67.20
N ALA A 34 21.54 -39.85 -68.31
CA ALA A 34 20.94 -40.90 -69.15
C ALA A 34 20.95 -42.29 -68.49
N ASN A 35 21.92 -42.58 -67.61
CA ASN A 35 22.08 -43.87 -66.94
C ASN A 35 21.78 -43.80 -65.44
N ARG A 36 20.96 -42.84 -65.00
CA ARG A 36 20.73 -42.54 -63.59
C ARG A 36 20.24 -43.77 -62.80
N ASP A 37 19.31 -44.54 -63.36
CA ASP A 37 18.75 -45.70 -62.68
C ASP A 37 19.70 -46.90 -62.71
N ARG A 38 20.43 -47.11 -63.83
CA ARG A 38 21.51 -48.10 -63.91
C ARG A 38 22.64 -47.82 -62.92
N ILE A 39 23.02 -46.56 -62.73
CA ILE A 39 24.02 -46.13 -61.74
C ILE A 39 23.49 -46.30 -60.31
N ARG A 40 22.19 -46.06 -60.07
CA ARG A 40 21.56 -46.33 -58.77
C ARG A 40 21.54 -47.82 -58.45
N GLU A 41 21.20 -48.67 -59.41
CA GLU A 41 21.21 -50.13 -59.26
C GLU A 41 22.62 -50.67 -59.08
N LEU A 42 23.60 -50.23 -59.87
CA LEU A 42 25.01 -50.56 -59.68
C LEU A 42 25.53 -50.10 -58.31
N ASN A 43 25.18 -48.89 -57.86
CA ASN A 43 25.52 -48.44 -56.51
C ASN A 43 24.78 -49.24 -55.41
N ARG A 44 23.55 -49.70 -55.67
CA ARG A 44 22.79 -50.52 -54.73
C ARG A 44 23.42 -51.90 -54.59
N LEU A 45 23.75 -52.56 -55.72
CA LEU A 45 24.46 -53.84 -55.77
C LEU A 45 25.85 -53.72 -55.15
N TRP A 46 26.60 -52.68 -55.50
CA TRP A 46 27.92 -52.44 -54.92
C TRP A 46 27.84 -52.19 -53.41
N ARG A 47 26.84 -51.43 -52.93
CA ARG A 47 26.62 -51.23 -51.48
C ARG A 47 26.15 -52.49 -50.76
N SER A 48 25.41 -53.39 -51.41
CA SER A 48 25.04 -54.68 -50.81
C SER A 48 26.20 -55.66 -50.77
N GLU A 49 27.07 -55.66 -51.78
CA GLU A 49 28.25 -56.53 -51.84
C GLU A 49 29.43 -55.99 -51.01
N HIS A 50 29.56 -54.67 -50.86
CA HIS A 50 30.69 -54.01 -50.21
C HIS A 50 30.27 -53.14 -49.02
N LEU A 51 29.22 -53.55 -48.32
CA LEU A 51 28.61 -52.77 -47.23
C LEU A 51 29.61 -52.46 -46.12
N ASP A 52 30.45 -53.44 -45.76
CA ASP A 52 31.47 -53.27 -44.73
C ASP A 52 32.62 -52.37 -45.18
N ARG A 53 33.04 -52.47 -46.45
CA ARG A 53 34.06 -51.57 -47.04
C ARG A 53 33.57 -50.13 -47.14
N ALA A 54 32.29 -49.92 -47.45
CA ALA A 54 31.67 -48.60 -47.47
C ALA A 54 31.56 -47.99 -46.06
N ARG A 55 31.24 -48.81 -45.05
CA ARG A 55 31.26 -48.39 -43.64
C ARG A 55 32.66 -48.01 -43.18
N GLU A 56 33.68 -48.75 -43.60
CA GLU A 56 35.08 -48.48 -43.27
C GLU A 56 35.57 -47.17 -43.91
N LEU A 57 35.30 -46.95 -45.20
CA LEU A 57 35.62 -45.67 -45.87
C LEU A 57 34.90 -44.47 -45.24
N ASN A 58 33.66 -44.65 -44.79
CA ASN A 58 32.92 -43.60 -44.09
C ASN A 58 33.53 -43.31 -42.71
N ARG A 59 33.87 -44.35 -41.93
CA ARG A 59 34.60 -44.22 -40.65
C ARG A 59 35.92 -43.48 -40.84
N ASP A 60 36.68 -43.83 -41.86
CA ASP A 60 37.96 -43.18 -42.16
C ASP A 60 37.80 -41.74 -42.66
N SER A 61 36.77 -41.45 -43.46
CA SER A 61 36.42 -40.09 -43.86
C SER A 61 36.07 -39.21 -42.65
N MET A 62 35.27 -39.75 -41.72
CA MET A 62 34.91 -39.07 -40.47
C MET A 62 36.14 -38.86 -39.57
N ARG A 63 37.04 -39.84 -39.46
CA ARG A 63 38.33 -39.70 -38.74
C ARG A 63 39.18 -38.59 -39.34
N ARG A 64 39.32 -38.53 -40.68
CA ARG A 64 40.10 -37.47 -41.35
C ARG A 64 39.46 -36.10 -41.18
N ALA A 65 38.13 -36.00 -41.24
CA ALA A 65 37.41 -34.75 -41.01
C ALA A 65 37.54 -34.27 -39.56
N ALA A 66 37.43 -35.18 -38.58
CA ALA A 66 37.68 -34.89 -37.17
C ALA A 66 39.13 -34.43 -36.94
N ALA A 67 40.11 -35.09 -37.56
CA ALA A 67 41.52 -34.69 -37.47
C ALA A 67 41.80 -33.32 -38.10
N ARG A 68 41.06 -32.91 -39.14
CA ARG A 68 41.14 -31.53 -39.68
C ARG A 68 40.57 -30.52 -38.68
N ARG A 69 39.38 -30.79 -38.12
CA ARG A 69 38.76 -29.92 -37.10
C ARG A 69 39.63 -29.79 -35.86
N HIS A 70 40.24 -30.88 -35.42
CA HIS A 70 41.16 -30.88 -34.28
C HIS A 70 42.38 -30.01 -34.55
N ARG A 71 43.04 -30.19 -35.70
CA ARG A 71 44.19 -29.35 -36.11
C ARG A 71 43.82 -27.87 -36.20
N GLU A 72 42.67 -27.54 -36.78
CA GLU A 72 42.20 -26.14 -36.81
C GLU A 72 41.91 -25.58 -35.41
N ALA A 73 41.31 -26.38 -34.53
CA ALA A 73 41.02 -25.99 -33.16
C ALA A 73 42.32 -25.76 -32.37
N GLU A 74 43.32 -26.63 -32.54
CA GLU A 74 44.66 -26.48 -31.98
C GLU A 74 45.36 -25.23 -32.50
N LEU A 75 45.30 -24.96 -33.81
CA LEU A 75 45.88 -23.75 -34.39
C LEU A 75 45.21 -22.48 -33.84
N ARG A 76 43.87 -22.48 -33.70
CA ARG A 76 43.14 -21.37 -33.05
C ARG A 76 43.50 -21.25 -31.57
N ALA A 77 43.68 -22.36 -30.85
CA ALA A 77 44.08 -22.37 -29.45
C ALA A 77 45.50 -21.80 -29.27
N ARG A 78 46.46 -22.26 -30.07
CA ARG A 78 47.83 -21.70 -30.12
C ARG A 78 47.81 -20.21 -30.49
N GLY A 79 46.93 -19.81 -31.39
CA GLY A 79 46.69 -18.40 -31.71
C GLY A 79 46.20 -17.59 -30.51
N ARG A 80 45.23 -18.10 -29.75
CA ARG A 80 44.72 -17.45 -28.52
C ARG A 80 45.80 -17.36 -27.44
N GLU A 81 46.60 -18.41 -27.25
CA GLU A 81 47.70 -18.43 -26.28
C GLU A 81 48.79 -17.41 -26.65
N ARG A 82 49.18 -17.32 -27.93
CA ARG A 82 50.13 -16.28 -28.39
C ARG A 82 49.58 -14.87 -28.20
N ALA A 83 48.31 -14.64 -28.52
CA ALA A 83 47.67 -13.34 -28.30
C ALA A 83 47.48 -13.01 -26.81
N LYS A 84 47.31 -14.01 -25.96
CA LYS A 84 47.27 -13.85 -24.50
C LYS A 84 48.65 -13.44 -23.97
N ARG A 85 49.70 -14.19 -24.32
CA ARG A 85 51.09 -13.88 -23.94
C ARG A 85 51.52 -12.50 -24.42
N TRP A 86 51.21 -12.15 -25.68
CA TRP A 86 51.50 -10.82 -26.20
C TRP A 86 50.80 -9.69 -25.42
N ARG A 87 49.55 -9.90 -24.99
CA ARG A 87 48.81 -8.94 -24.15
C ARG A 87 49.36 -8.82 -22.73
N GLU A 88 49.94 -9.88 -22.19
CA GLU A 88 50.59 -9.90 -20.88
C GLU A 88 51.96 -9.23 -20.93
N GLU A 89 52.73 -9.47 -22.00
CA GLU A 89 54.05 -8.88 -22.23
C GLU A 89 53.98 -7.39 -22.61
N HIS A 90 52.88 -6.93 -23.21
CA HIS A 90 52.74 -5.55 -23.71
C HIS A 90 51.50 -4.83 -23.17
N PRO A 91 51.40 -4.60 -21.84
CA PRO A 91 50.24 -3.98 -21.21
C PRO A 91 50.05 -2.51 -21.63
N GLU A 92 51.14 -1.78 -21.88
CA GLU A 92 51.09 -0.37 -22.28
C GLU A 92 50.58 -0.19 -23.71
N ARG A 93 51.10 -0.97 -24.67
CA ARG A 93 50.60 -0.95 -26.07
C ARG A 93 49.13 -1.35 -26.17
N ARG A 94 48.66 -2.25 -25.30
CA ARG A 94 47.23 -2.59 -25.19
C ARG A 94 46.41 -1.38 -24.71
N ARG A 95 46.89 -0.66 -23.68
CA ARG A 95 46.21 0.55 -23.17
C ARG A 95 46.18 1.65 -24.22
N GLU A 96 47.28 1.89 -24.92
CA GLU A 96 47.35 2.86 -26.01
C GLU A 96 46.44 2.51 -27.18
N TYR A 97 46.46 1.25 -27.63
CA TYR A 97 45.55 0.78 -28.68
C TYR A 97 44.09 0.93 -28.26
N GLN A 98 43.77 0.56 -27.01
CA GLN A 98 42.41 0.71 -26.49
C GLN A 98 42.01 2.18 -26.37
N GLN A 99 42.90 3.06 -25.93
CA GLN A 99 42.64 4.50 -25.87
C GLN A 99 42.38 5.08 -27.27
N ARG A 100 43.25 4.77 -28.25
CA ARG A 100 43.09 5.18 -29.66
C ARG A 100 41.77 4.66 -30.25
N TRP A 101 41.46 3.40 -30.01
CA TRP A 101 40.21 2.81 -30.48
C TRP A 101 38.98 3.48 -29.84
N VAL A 102 39.02 3.79 -28.54
CA VAL A 102 37.92 4.50 -27.85
C VAL A 102 37.79 5.94 -28.34
N THR A 103 38.90 6.63 -28.63
CA THR A 103 38.85 7.99 -29.18
C THR A 103 38.29 8.00 -30.61
N GLU A 104 38.72 7.06 -31.45
CA GLU A 104 38.27 6.93 -32.84
C GLU A 104 36.83 6.40 -32.94
N ASN A 105 36.39 5.56 -31.99
CA ASN A 105 35.05 4.96 -31.96
C ASN A 105 34.20 5.50 -30.80
N ARG A 106 34.40 6.76 -30.42
CA ARG A 106 33.73 7.39 -29.26
C ARG A 106 32.21 7.31 -29.36
N GLU A 107 31.67 7.44 -30.57
CA GLU A 107 30.23 7.36 -30.82
C GLU A 107 29.69 5.94 -30.64
N LYS A 108 30.38 4.92 -31.16
CA LYS A 108 29.99 3.51 -30.97
C LYS A 108 30.04 3.10 -29.50
N VAL A 109 31.05 3.56 -28.76
CA VAL A 109 31.16 3.33 -27.33
C VAL A 109 29.99 4.00 -26.59
N ARG A 110 29.69 5.25 -26.92
CA ARG A 110 28.53 5.97 -26.34
C ARG A 110 27.22 5.26 -26.66
N GLU A 111 27.02 4.82 -27.89
CA GLU A 111 25.81 4.12 -28.31
C GLU A 111 25.66 2.77 -27.61
N TYR A 112 26.74 2.00 -27.51
CA TYR A 112 26.76 0.75 -26.74
C TYR A 112 26.32 0.98 -25.29
N TYR A 113 26.91 1.99 -24.63
CA TYR A 113 26.53 2.33 -23.26
C TYR A 113 25.08 2.83 -23.19
N ASN A 114 24.62 3.65 -24.13
CA ASN A 114 23.23 4.12 -24.16
C ASN A 114 22.25 2.96 -24.32
N ARG A 115 22.52 1.99 -25.19
CA ARG A 115 21.71 0.77 -25.34
C ARG A 115 21.73 -0.07 -24.07
N TYR A 116 22.89 -0.22 -23.44
CA TYR A 116 23.02 -0.91 -22.16
C TYR A 116 22.20 -0.24 -21.04
N TYR A 117 22.33 1.09 -20.89
CA TYR A 117 21.59 1.87 -19.89
C TYR A 117 20.09 1.92 -20.20
N ALA A 118 19.68 1.89 -21.47
CA ALA A 118 18.27 1.82 -21.83
C ALA A 118 17.65 0.48 -21.39
N ALA A 119 18.35 -0.64 -21.61
CA ALA A 119 17.88 -1.97 -21.23
C ALA A 119 17.99 -2.27 -19.73
N HIS A 120 18.97 -1.67 -19.03
CA HIS A 120 19.26 -1.95 -17.61
C HIS A 120 19.06 -0.73 -16.72
N ARG A 121 18.21 0.21 -17.14
CA ARG A 121 17.97 1.46 -16.42
C ARG A 121 17.56 1.20 -14.97
N ASP A 122 16.64 0.27 -14.78
CA ASP A 122 16.07 -0.04 -13.48
C ASP A 122 17.06 -0.78 -12.58
N GLU A 123 17.85 -1.71 -13.11
CA GLU A 123 18.90 -2.40 -12.35
C GLU A 123 19.98 -1.42 -11.87
N VAL A 124 20.46 -0.54 -12.75
CA VAL A 124 21.47 0.45 -12.37
C VAL A 124 20.92 1.44 -11.34
N ASN A 125 19.68 1.89 -11.54
CA ASN A 125 19.00 2.75 -10.58
C ASN A 125 18.82 2.05 -9.24
N ALA A 126 18.38 0.79 -9.21
CA ALA A 126 18.22 -0.01 -8.01
C ALA A 126 19.56 -0.17 -7.26
N ARG A 127 20.65 -0.48 -7.97
CA ARG A 127 21.99 -0.59 -7.37
C ARG A 127 22.49 0.76 -6.83
N ALA A 128 22.21 1.85 -7.53
CA ALA A 128 22.57 3.20 -7.08
C ALA A 128 21.73 3.64 -5.87
N VAL A 129 20.45 3.24 -5.82
CA VAL A 129 19.54 3.46 -4.69
C VAL A 129 19.99 2.64 -3.48
N ALA A 130 20.25 1.35 -3.64
CA ALA A 130 20.73 0.47 -2.58
C ALA A 130 22.03 1.00 -1.95
N ARG A 131 22.95 1.54 -2.75
CA ARG A 131 24.17 2.20 -2.24
C ARG A 131 23.89 3.46 -1.42
N ARG A 132 22.88 4.26 -1.79
CA ARG A 132 22.49 5.46 -1.02
C ARG A 132 21.82 5.07 0.30
N ASP A 133 21.04 4.00 0.30
CA ASP A 133 20.30 3.54 1.48
C ASP A 133 21.20 2.81 2.47
N ALA A 134 22.24 2.12 2.01
CA ALA A 134 23.21 1.44 2.87
C ALA A 134 24.07 2.43 3.69
N ASP A 135 24.32 3.64 3.17
CA ASP A 135 25.11 4.67 3.87
C ASP A 135 24.56 6.08 3.56
N PRO A 136 23.47 6.48 4.25
CA PRO A 136 22.84 7.77 4.03
C PRO A 136 23.73 8.93 4.48
N GLU A 137 24.56 8.75 5.51
CA GLU A 137 25.44 9.80 6.05
C GLU A 137 26.60 10.09 5.10
N ARG A 138 27.25 9.07 4.53
CA ARG A 138 28.26 9.28 3.49
C ARG A 138 27.68 9.95 2.26
N THR A 139 26.44 9.63 1.88
CA THR A 139 25.75 10.29 0.76
C THR A 139 25.52 11.79 1.04
N LYS A 140 25.11 12.14 2.26
CA LYS A 140 24.98 13.54 2.70
C LYS A 140 26.34 14.24 2.67
N GLN A 141 27.39 13.62 3.21
CA GLN A 141 28.75 14.17 3.20
C GLN A 141 29.28 14.41 1.78
N ILE A 142 29.10 13.45 0.87
CA ILE A 142 29.49 13.60 -0.54
C ILE A 142 28.73 14.75 -1.19
N THR A 143 27.42 14.88 -0.91
CA THR A 143 26.60 15.96 -1.44
C THR A 143 27.02 17.33 -0.90
N LEU A 144 27.38 17.42 0.39
CA LEU A 144 27.92 18.62 1.02
C LEU A 144 29.29 18.98 0.43
N GLN A 145 30.21 18.02 0.31
CA GLN A 145 31.53 18.24 -0.30
C GLN A 145 31.42 18.67 -1.76
N TRP A 146 30.48 18.08 -2.51
CA TRP A 146 30.20 18.50 -3.88
C TRP A 146 29.67 19.94 -3.91
N ALA A 147 28.73 20.28 -3.04
CA ALA A 147 28.17 21.62 -2.95
C ALA A 147 29.21 22.68 -2.56
N GLU A 148 30.15 22.32 -1.68
CA GLU A 148 31.26 23.15 -1.24
C GLU A 148 32.27 23.40 -2.36
N ARG A 149 32.64 22.35 -3.12
CA ARG A 149 33.54 22.45 -4.27
C ARG A 149 32.91 23.15 -5.48
N ASN A 150 31.59 23.15 -5.57
CA ASN A 150 30.82 23.69 -6.71
C ASN A 150 30.00 24.93 -6.32
N LYS A 151 30.47 25.77 -5.40
CA LYS A 151 29.78 27.00 -4.98
C LYS A 151 29.48 27.93 -6.15
N GLU A 152 30.46 28.17 -7.02
CA GLU A 152 30.30 29.03 -8.19
C GLU A 152 29.27 28.47 -9.17
N ARG A 153 29.32 27.17 -9.44
CA ARG A 153 28.34 26.49 -10.29
C ARG A 153 26.93 26.54 -9.70
N ARG A 154 26.77 26.48 -8.37
CA ARG A 154 25.48 26.68 -7.71
C ARG A 154 25.00 28.12 -7.82
N ALA A 155 25.90 29.09 -7.69
CA ALA A 155 25.58 30.51 -7.87
C ALA A 155 25.19 30.80 -9.33
N GLU A 156 25.89 30.22 -10.30
CA GLU A 156 25.56 30.30 -11.73
C GLU A 156 24.20 29.68 -12.02
N LEU A 157 23.90 28.49 -11.47
CA LEU A 157 22.56 27.91 -11.56
C LEU A 157 21.48 28.82 -10.96
N GLN A 158 21.77 29.53 -9.86
CA GLN A 158 20.84 30.53 -9.31
C GLN A 158 20.70 31.77 -10.21
N ARG A 159 21.79 32.23 -10.86
CA ARG A 159 21.73 33.32 -11.85
C ARG A 159 20.91 32.90 -13.07
N ASN A 160 21.11 31.70 -13.60
CA ASN A 160 20.35 31.15 -14.72
C ASN A 160 18.87 30.88 -14.37
N ARG A 161 18.55 30.59 -13.10
CA ARG A 161 17.14 30.56 -12.65
C ARG A 161 16.51 31.94 -12.58
N ARG A 162 17.29 32.98 -12.30
CA ARG A 162 16.84 34.38 -12.23
C ARG A 162 16.93 35.12 -13.57
N SER A 163 17.55 34.51 -14.59
CA SER A 163 17.72 35.14 -15.90
C SER A 163 16.42 35.21 -16.68
N ASP A 164 15.48 34.30 -16.39
CA ASP A 164 14.10 34.38 -16.87
C ASP A 164 13.24 35.09 -15.80
N PRO A 165 12.90 36.37 -16.01
CA PRO A 165 12.17 37.15 -15.01
C PRO A 165 10.72 36.67 -14.83
N GLU A 166 10.08 36.12 -15.86
CA GLU A 166 8.68 35.68 -15.79
C GLU A 166 8.56 34.39 -14.97
N VAL A 167 9.43 33.41 -15.25
CA VAL A 167 9.50 32.17 -14.47
C VAL A 167 9.85 32.47 -13.02
N TYR A 168 10.86 33.31 -12.78
CA TYR A 168 11.25 33.68 -11.42
C TYR A 168 10.15 34.44 -10.65
N GLN A 169 9.42 35.35 -11.32
CA GLN A 169 8.26 36.03 -10.71
C GLN A 169 7.16 35.04 -10.33
N SER A 170 6.83 34.09 -11.22
CA SER A 170 5.83 33.05 -10.92
C SER A 170 6.23 32.18 -9.72
N GLU A 171 7.52 31.84 -9.57
CA GLU A 171 8.05 31.13 -8.41
C GLU A 171 7.92 31.96 -7.12
N LEU A 172 8.19 33.28 -7.18
CA LEU A 172 8.03 34.19 -6.05
C LEU A 172 6.56 34.34 -5.63
N GLU A 173 5.64 34.47 -6.59
CA GLU A 173 4.21 34.53 -6.35
C GLU A 173 3.67 33.25 -5.72
N ALA A 174 4.07 32.08 -6.23
CA ALA A 174 3.72 30.79 -5.64
C ALA A 174 4.19 30.66 -4.18
N ASN A 175 5.43 31.10 -3.90
CA ASN A 175 5.96 31.14 -2.53
C ASN A 175 5.19 32.12 -1.63
N ALA A 176 4.83 33.29 -2.16
CA ALA A 176 4.02 34.27 -1.43
C ALA A 176 2.62 33.73 -1.12
N ALA A 177 1.98 33.06 -2.08
CA ALA A 177 0.68 32.41 -1.93
C ALA A 177 0.73 31.30 -0.86
N ALA A 178 1.76 30.44 -0.89
CA ALA A 178 1.97 29.40 0.13
C ALA A 178 2.12 29.99 1.54
N ARG A 179 2.85 31.11 1.68
CA ARG A 179 2.97 31.84 2.96
C ARG A 179 1.66 32.49 3.41
N ARG A 180 0.84 33.00 2.48
CA ARG A 180 -0.51 33.54 2.80
C ARG A 180 -1.43 32.42 3.28
N LEU A 181 -1.45 31.27 2.60
CA LEU A 181 -2.22 30.09 2.98
C LEU A 181 -1.84 29.60 4.38
N LYS A 182 -0.54 29.45 4.67
CA LYS A 182 -0.06 29.03 5.99
C LYS A 182 -0.57 29.96 7.11
N ARG A 183 -0.55 31.28 6.90
CA ARG A 183 -1.07 32.26 7.85
C ARG A 183 -2.59 32.18 7.99
N SER A 184 -3.31 31.98 6.90
CA SER A 184 -4.78 31.81 6.92
C SER A 184 -5.20 30.57 7.68
N LEU A 185 -4.55 29.42 7.46
CA LEU A 185 -4.80 28.18 8.21
C LEU A 185 -4.54 28.37 9.71
N SER A 186 -3.41 29.01 10.05
CA SER A 186 -3.09 29.31 11.45
C SER A 186 -4.12 30.23 12.12
N ARG A 187 -4.65 31.24 11.42
CA ARG A 187 -5.73 32.09 11.96
C ARG A 187 -7.04 31.34 12.15
N ALA A 188 -7.31 30.34 11.31
CA ALA A 188 -8.48 29.46 11.44
C ALA A 188 -8.31 28.39 12.54
N GLY A 189 -7.21 28.41 13.31
CA GLY A 189 -6.91 27.38 14.30
C GLY A 189 -6.59 26.01 13.71
N LEU A 190 -6.44 25.92 12.38
CA LEU A 190 -6.09 24.68 11.70
C LEU A 190 -4.58 24.45 11.82
N PRO A 191 -4.15 23.25 12.26
CA PRO A 191 -2.73 22.94 12.36
C PRO A 191 -2.09 23.03 10.96
N PRO A 192 -0.84 23.51 10.85
CA PRO A 192 -0.14 23.51 9.58
C PRO A 192 -0.02 22.06 9.08
N LYS A 193 -0.08 21.86 7.76
CA LYS A 193 0.11 20.53 7.16
C LYS A 193 1.47 19.98 7.58
N HIS A 194 1.49 19.07 8.55
CA HIS A 194 2.67 18.29 8.90
C HIS A 194 2.92 17.30 7.78
N ILE A 195 3.71 17.71 6.78
CA ILE A 195 4.31 16.75 5.86
C ILE A 195 5.35 16.03 6.69
N HIS A 196 5.07 14.80 7.12
CA HIS A 196 6.10 13.93 7.65
C HIS A 196 7.15 13.78 6.54
N VAL A 197 8.28 14.48 6.70
CA VAL A 197 9.39 14.40 5.76
C VAL A 197 10.09 13.08 6.01
N ALA A 198 9.46 12.00 5.57
CA ALA A 198 10.11 10.70 5.54
C ALA A 198 11.22 10.75 4.50
N THR A 199 12.42 10.33 4.89
CA THR A 199 13.54 10.23 3.95
C THR A 199 13.18 9.26 2.83
N ALA A 200 13.83 9.40 1.66
CA ALA A 200 13.55 8.49 0.54
C ALA A 200 13.84 7.02 0.91
N ALA A 201 14.81 6.78 1.81
CA ALA A 201 15.12 5.46 2.34
C ALA A 201 13.98 4.93 3.23
N GLU A 202 13.48 5.74 4.17
CA GLU A 202 12.33 5.39 5.02
C GLU A 202 11.08 5.10 4.18
N ARG A 203 10.78 5.90 3.15
CA ARG A 203 9.62 5.64 2.28
C ARG A 203 9.70 4.27 1.62
N ARG A 204 10.89 3.89 1.13
CA ARG A 204 11.12 2.57 0.53
C ARG A 204 11.15 1.44 1.55
N ALA A 205 11.58 1.70 2.78
CA ALA A 205 11.46 0.74 3.87
C ALA A 205 9.98 0.48 4.19
N ASN A 206 9.20 1.55 4.38
CA ASN A 206 7.76 1.48 4.62
C ASN A 206 7.01 0.83 3.46
N GLU A 207 7.39 1.09 2.21
CA GLU A 207 6.81 0.45 1.02
C GLU A 207 7.08 -1.06 1.02
N ARG A 208 8.32 -1.48 1.32
CA ARG A 208 8.66 -2.91 1.45
C ARG A 208 7.93 -3.57 2.62
N GLU A 209 7.82 -2.89 3.75
CA GLU A 209 7.06 -3.39 4.91
C GLU A 209 5.57 -3.48 4.60
N ALA A 210 5.01 -2.49 3.89
CA ALA A 210 3.63 -2.51 3.44
C ALA A 210 3.40 -3.66 2.46
N ASP A 211 4.27 -3.83 1.47
CA ASP A 211 4.20 -4.94 0.52
C ASP A 211 4.28 -6.28 1.24
N ALA A 212 5.20 -6.44 2.19
CA ALA A 212 5.30 -7.66 3.01
C ALA A 212 4.02 -7.90 3.83
N TYR A 213 3.43 -6.84 4.39
CA TYR A 213 2.21 -6.92 5.19
C TYR A 213 0.96 -7.24 4.35
N PHE A 214 0.80 -6.63 3.18
CA PHE A 214 -0.38 -6.81 2.32
C PHE A 214 -0.30 -8.08 1.48
N ASN A 215 0.89 -8.57 1.15
CA ASN A 215 1.08 -9.81 0.39
C ASN A 215 1.26 -11.06 1.27
N ASP A 216 1.14 -10.95 2.60
CA ASP A 216 1.17 -12.11 3.50
C ASP A 216 -0.07 -13.01 3.25
N PRO A 217 0.11 -14.27 2.80
CA PRO A 217 -0.99 -15.17 2.50
C PRO A 217 -1.87 -15.52 3.72
N SER A 218 -1.32 -15.43 4.94
CA SER A 218 -2.04 -15.74 6.18
C SER A 218 -2.91 -14.58 6.67
N ARG A 219 -2.70 -13.37 6.14
CA ARG A 219 -3.34 -12.13 6.61
C ARG A 219 -4.86 -12.13 6.53
N PRO A 220 -5.50 -12.56 5.43
CA PRO A 220 -6.97 -12.54 5.35
C PRO A 220 -7.60 -13.47 6.39
N GLU A 221 -7.00 -14.63 6.64
CA GLU A 221 -7.49 -15.58 7.64
C GLU A 221 -7.20 -15.08 9.06
N HIS A 222 -6.05 -14.46 9.33
CA HIS A 222 -5.76 -13.79 10.61
C HIS A 222 -6.81 -12.73 10.93
N LEU A 223 -7.12 -11.85 9.98
CA LEU A 223 -8.14 -10.80 10.16
C LEU A 223 -9.53 -11.40 10.37
N ARG A 224 -9.88 -12.45 9.63
CA ARG A 224 -11.14 -13.16 9.83
C ARG A 224 -11.23 -13.76 11.24
N GLN A 225 -10.20 -14.47 11.70
CA GLN A 225 -10.17 -15.04 13.05
C GLN A 225 -10.26 -13.95 14.11
N PHE A 226 -9.55 -12.83 13.93
CA PHE A 226 -9.60 -11.69 14.83
C PHE A 226 -11.00 -11.09 14.91
N THR A 227 -11.64 -10.82 13.78
CA THR A 227 -12.99 -10.26 13.72
C THR A 227 -14.00 -11.19 14.38
N VAL A 228 -14.03 -12.48 14.01
CA VAL A 228 -14.95 -13.46 14.60
C VAL A 228 -14.72 -13.58 16.11
N PHE A 229 -13.47 -13.57 16.57
CA PHE A 229 -13.14 -13.62 17.99
C PHE A 229 -13.62 -12.37 18.73
N ALA A 230 -13.34 -11.17 18.21
CA ALA A 230 -13.74 -9.92 18.81
C ALA A 230 -15.27 -9.76 18.86
N GLU A 231 -15.98 -10.15 17.80
CA GLU A 231 -17.44 -10.17 17.75
C GLU A 231 -18.03 -11.17 18.75
N SER A 232 -17.52 -12.41 18.78
CA SER A 232 -17.98 -13.45 19.70
C SER A 232 -17.74 -13.04 21.16
N LEU A 233 -16.59 -12.43 21.45
CA LEU A 233 -16.27 -11.90 22.78
C LEU A 233 -17.22 -10.77 23.17
N THR A 234 -17.51 -9.86 22.25
CA THR A 234 -18.43 -8.75 22.48
C THR A 234 -19.85 -9.24 22.71
N GLU A 235 -20.35 -10.12 21.86
CA GLU A 235 -21.66 -10.73 22.02
C GLU A 235 -21.77 -11.49 23.35
N HIS A 236 -20.75 -12.28 23.70
CA HIS A 236 -20.72 -13.01 24.96
C HIS A 236 -20.80 -12.05 26.15
N MET A 237 -20.01 -10.98 26.14
CA MET A 237 -20.00 -9.96 27.19
C MET A 237 -21.33 -9.22 27.30
N LEU A 238 -21.95 -8.84 26.19
CA LEU A 238 -23.24 -8.16 26.19
C LEU A 238 -24.37 -9.03 26.74
N LYS A 239 -24.35 -10.34 26.45
CA LYS A 239 -25.37 -11.30 26.91
C LYS A 239 -25.15 -11.77 28.35
N ASN A 240 -23.90 -11.90 28.80
CA ASN A 240 -23.56 -12.56 30.06
C ASN A 240 -22.88 -11.65 31.08
N SER A 241 -22.82 -10.33 30.87
CA SER A 241 -22.08 -9.40 31.74
C SER A 241 -22.45 -9.52 33.22
N ALA A 242 -23.74 -9.61 33.56
CA ALA A 242 -24.19 -9.75 34.95
C ALA A 242 -23.65 -11.04 35.59
N ARG A 243 -23.83 -12.19 34.93
CA ARG A 243 -23.32 -13.48 35.39
C ARG A 243 -21.80 -13.52 35.49
N MET A 244 -21.09 -12.82 34.59
CA MET A 244 -19.63 -12.73 34.67
C MET A 244 -19.17 -11.90 35.87
N ARG A 245 -19.91 -10.84 36.25
CA ARG A 245 -19.62 -10.07 37.46
C ARG A 245 -19.86 -10.88 38.73
N GLU A 246 -20.97 -11.60 38.81
CA GLU A 246 -21.23 -12.55 39.92
C GLU A 246 -20.11 -13.59 40.07
N PHE A 247 -19.61 -14.12 38.94
CA PHE A 247 -18.46 -15.01 38.93
C PHE A 247 -17.19 -14.33 39.45
N ALA A 248 -16.92 -13.09 39.04
CA ALA A 248 -15.75 -12.33 39.47
C ALA A 248 -15.80 -12.03 40.98
N GLU A 249 -16.95 -11.61 41.50
CA GLU A 249 -17.18 -11.37 42.93
C GLU A 249 -16.92 -12.65 43.74
N ALA A 250 -17.52 -13.78 43.34
CA ALA A 250 -17.31 -15.06 44.01
C ALA A 250 -15.84 -15.54 43.95
N TYR A 251 -15.15 -15.25 42.84
CA TYR A 251 -13.73 -15.56 42.68
C TYR A 251 -12.85 -14.67 43.59
N GLU A 252 -13.12 -13.36 43.66
CA GLU A 252 -12.44 -12.44 44.58
C GLU A 252 -12.65 -12.85 46.05
N GLU A 253 -13.87 -13.18 46.46
CA GLU A 253 -14.15 -13.66 47.83
C GLU A 253 -13.35 -14.91 48.18
N THR A 254 -13.25 -15.85 47.23
CA THR A 254 -12.50 -17.10 47.41
C THR A 254 -11.00 -16.82 47.50
N ARG A 255 -10.50 -15.87 46.69
CA ARG A 255 -9.12 -15.41 46.71
C ARG A 255 -8.75 -14.69 48.01
N ALA A 256 -9.66 -13.87 48.53
CA ALA A 256 -9.52 -13.19 49.82
C ALA A 256 -9.46 -14.20 50.98
N ARG A 257 -10.29 -15.25 50.95
CA ARG A 257 -10.23 -16.36 51.92
C ARG A 257 -8.88 -17.07 51.92
N MET A 258 -8.17 -17.09 50.79
CA MET A 258 -6.82 -17.66 50.68
C MET A 258 -5.69 -16.67 51.03
N GLY A 259 -6.01 -15.42 51.39
CA GLY A 259 -5.00 -14.40 51.70
C GLY A 259 -4.23 -13.89 50.49
N LEU A 260 -4.74 -14.08 49.27
CA LEU A 260 -4.12 -13.61 48.04
C LEU A 260 -4.54 -12.16 47.75
N SER A 261 -3.66 -11.38 47.11
CA SER A 261 -3.94 -9.97 46.77
C SER A 261 -5.16 -9.84 45.85
N PRO A 262 -6.03 -8.83 46.06
CA PRO A 262 -7.20 -8.61 45.22
C PRO A 262 -6.78 -8.30 43.77
N VAL A 263 -7.61 -8.73 42.81
CA VAL A 263 -7.36 -8.56 41.37
C VAL A 263 -8.61 -7.94 40.78
N PRO A 264 -8.57 -6.76 40.13
CA PRO A 264 -9.78 -6.04 39.74
C PRO A 264 -10.80 -6.92 39.01
N ASP A 265 -12.06 -6.89 39.45
CA ASP A 265 -13.19 -7.63 38.86
C ASP A 265 -13.21 -7.60 37.33
N GLU A 266 -13.00 -6.43 36.73
CA GLU A 266 -13.00 -6.28 35.27
C GLU A 266 -11.92 -7.17 34.63
N THR A 267 -10.76 -7.36 35.26
CA THR A 267 -9.72 -8.26 34.73
C THR A 267 -10.17 -9.72 34.76
N ILE A 268 -10.80 -10.15 35.87
CA ILE A 268 -11.29 -11.52 36.04
C ILE A 268 -12.41 -11.81 35.03
N VAL A 269 -13.37 -10.90 34.90
CA VAL A 269 -14.50 -10.97 33.95
C VAL A 269 -14.00 -11.20 32.53
N TYR A 270 -13.08 -10.35 32.06
CA TYR A 270 -12.61 -10.43 30.67
C TYR A 270 -11.67 -11.61 30.44
N ALA A 271 -10.85 -12.00 31.42
CA ALA A 271 -10.05 -13.21 31.34
C ALA A 271 -10.95 -14.44 31.18
N ARG A 272 -12.00 -14.56 32.00
CA ARG A 272 -12.95 -15.68 31.93
C ARG A 272 -13.74 -15.69 30.62
N ALA A 273 -14.16 -14.53 30.13
CA ALA A 273 -14.84 -14.43 28.85
C ALA A 273 -13.94 -14.84 27.68
N VAL A 274 -12.67 -14.45 27.70
CA VAL A 274 -11.67 -14.87 26.71
C VAL A 274 -11.48 -16.38 26.72
N GLU A 275 -11.36 -17.01 27.90
CA GLU A 275 -11.28 -18.47 28.03
C GLU A 275 -12.47 -19.16 27.38
N ILE A 276 -13.70 -18.75 27.75
CA ILE A 276 -14.94 -19.36 27.24
C ILE A 276 -15.04 -19.22 25.71
N VAL A 277 -14.68 -18.05 25.17
CA VAL A 277 -14.77 -17.81 23.72
C VAL A 277 -13.65 -18.54 22.97
N ALA A 278 -12.43 -18.56 23.51
CA ALA A 278 -11.32 -19.31 22.92
C ALA A 278 -11.59 -20.82 22.90
N GLU A 279 -12.17 -21.40 23.96
CA GLU A 279 -12.57 -22.81 24.00
C GLU A 279 -13.65 -23.16 22.97
N ARG A 280 -14.61 -22.25 22.74
CA ARG A 280 -15.68 -22.44 21.75
C ARG A 280 -15.17 -22.33 20.32
N MET A 281 -14.16 -21.49 20.09
CA MET A 281 -13.58 -21.28 18.78
C MET A 281 -12.49 -22.33 18.51
N ARG A 282 -12.79 -23.36 17.72
CA ARG A 282 -11.83 -24.42 17.37
C ARG A 282 -10.63 -23.97 16.50
N ARG A 283 -10.46 -22.68 16.20
CA ARG A 283 -9.46 -22.13 15.25
C ARG A 283 -9.05 -20.70 15.62
N VAL A 284 -8.25 -20.56 16.68
CA VAL A 284 -7.70 -19.25 17.11
C VAL A 284 -6.18 -19.22 16.95
N ASP A 285 -5.63 -20.16 16.20
CA ASP A 285 -4.18 -20.47 16.18
C ASP A 285 -3.32 -19.34 15.59
N LEU A 286 -3.92 -18.44 14.80
CA LEU A 286 -3.20 -17.30 14.22
C LEU A 286 -3.21 -16.08 15.15
N LEU A 287 -4.03 -16.06 16.20
CA LEU A 287 -4.10 -14.90 17.09
C LEU A 287 -2.96 -14.90 18.10
N THR A 288 -2.27 -13.77 18.18
CA THR A 288 -1.29 -13.53 19.22
C THR A 288 -1.94 -12.98 20.49
N GLY A 289 -1.23 -13.02 21.62
CA GLY A 289 -1.70 -12.35 22.85
C GLY A 289 -1.97 -10.84 22.66
N ARG A 290 -1.28 -10.19 21.70
CA ARG A 290 -1.53 -8.79 21.34
C ARG A 290 -2.89 -8.61 20.67
N ASP A 291 -3.27 -9.54 19.80
CA ASP A 291 -4.55 -9.54 19.11
C ASP A 291 -5.69 -9.77 20.12
N VAL A 292 -5.55 -10.75 21.01
CA VAL A 292 -6.52 -11.00 22.08
C VAL A 292 -6.67 -9.76 22.98
N ALA A 293 -5.57 -9.12 23.38
CA ALA A 293 -5.62 -7.90 24.18
C ALA A 293 -6.29 -6.74 23.41
N ALA A 294 -6.10 -6.65 22.09
CA ALA A 294 -6.79 -5.66 21.26
C ALA A 294 -8.29 -5.93 21.18
N ALA A 295 -8.70 -7.19 20.99
CA ALA A 295 -10.09 -7.61 21.02
C ALA A 295 -10.75 -7.26 22.37
N VAL A 296 -10.09 -7.57 23.50
CA VAL A 296 -10.57 -7.21 24.84
C VAL A 296 -10.76 -5.70 25.00
N ARG A 297 -9.80 -4.87 24.53
CA ARG A 297 -9.95 -3.41 24.57
C ARG A 297 -11.13 -2.92 23.72
N SER A 298 -11.30 -3.49 22.54
CA SER A 298 -12.43 -3.19 21.65
C SER A 298 -13.76 -3.55 22.31
N THR A 299 -13.87 -4.76 22.85
CA THR A 299 -15.07 -5.22 23.56
C THR A 299 -15.36 -4.35 24.79
N LYS A 300 -14.34 -3.96 25.58
CA LYS A 300 -14.52 -3.04 26.70
C LYS A 300 -15.14 -1.71 26.28
N ALA A 301 -14.68 -1.15 25.16
CA ALA A 301 -15.23 0.09 24.63
C ALA A 301 -16.69 -0.10 24.20
N GLU A 302 -16.99 -1.20 23.51
CA GLU A 302 -18.34 -1.49 23.00
C GLU A 302 -19.34 -1.77 24.14
N VAL A 303 -18.97 -2.61 25.10
CA VAL A 303 -19.79 -2.90 26.29
C VAL A 303 -20.08 -1.62 27.07
N ARG A 304 -19.09 -0.72 27.21
CA ARG A 304 -19.30 0.59 27.86
C ARG A 304 -20.22 1.50 27.05
N CYS A 305 -20.11 1.48 25.72
CA CYS A 305 -20.99 2.24 24.83
C CYS A 305 -22.45 1.76 24.99
N GLU A 306 -22.67 0.45 24.93
CA GLU A 306 -23.98 -0.16 25.07
C GLU A 306 -24.57 0.03 26.48
N GLU A 307 -23.77 -0.12 27.55
CA GLU A 307 -24.20 0.19 28.93
C GLU A 307 -24.59 1.67 29.07
N ARG A 308 -23.82 2.59 28.49
CA ARG A 308 -24.15 4.02 28.46
C ARG A 308 -25.45 4.27 27.71
N GLN A 309 -25.63 3.65 26.55
CA GLN A 309 -26.85 3.77 25.75
C GLN A 309 -28.07 3.28 26.52
N ARG A 310 -27.97 2.14 27.22
CA ARG A 310 -29.05 1.63 28.08
C ARG A 310 -29.38 2.58 29.24
N GLN A 311 -28.39 3.18 29.89
CA GLN A 311 -28.62 4.19 30.92
C GLN A 311 -29.28 5.45 30.35
N PHE A 312 -28.85 5.89 29.16
CA PHE A 312 -29.42 7.02 28.45
C PHE A 312 -30.91 6.75 28.12
N ASP A 313 -31.22 5.62 27.49
CA ASP A 313 -32.58 5.24 27.13
C ASP A 313 -33.47 5.05 28.37
N GLY A 314 -32.92 4.46 29.43
CA GLY A 314 -33.58 4.33 30.72
C GLY A 314 -33.93 5.70 31.33
N LEU A 315 -33.00 6.65 31.29
CA LEU A 315 -33.22 8.02 31.75
C LEU A 315 -34.29 8.74 30.93
N VAL A 316 -34.20 8.69 29.60
CA VAL A 316 -35.21 9.29 28.71
C VAL A 316 -36.60 8.69 29.00
N LYS A 317 -36.70 7.37 29.11
CA LYS A 317 -37.97 6.68 29.41
C LYS A 317 -38.53 7.09 30.76
N ALA A 318 -37.69 7.18 31.79
CA ALA A 318 -38.11 7.59 33.13
C ALA A 318 -38.55 9.05 33.17
N LEU A 319 -37.80 9.96 32.53
CA LEU A 319 -38.17 11.37 32.42
C LEU A 319 -39.52 11.54 31.73
N VAL A 320 -39.74 10.88 30.59
CA VAL A 320 -41.02 10.95 29.87
C VAL A 320 -42.17 10.39 30.73
N ALA A 321 -41.97 9.25 31.38
CA ALA A 321 -42.98 8.67 32.25
C ALA A 321 -43.31 9.56 33.46
N HIS A 322 -42.29 10.17 34.07
CA HIS A 322 -42.43 11.06 35.23
C HIS A 322 -43.09 12.39 34.85
N ALA A 323 -42.68 12.98 33.74
CA ALA A 323 -43.28 14.17 33.16
C ALA A 323 -44.77 13.97 32.88
N HIS A 324 -45.15 12.84 32.27
CA HIS A 324 -46.56 12.52 32.04
C HIS A 324 -47.34 12.29 33.32
N ARG A 325 -46.77 11.59 34.32
CA ARG A 325 -47.44 11.33 35.60
C ARG A 325 -47.76 12.62 36.36
N HIS A 326 -46.87 13.62 36.27
CA HIS A 326 -46.98 14.87 37.02
C HIS A 326 -47.22 16.08 36.09
N PHE A 327 -47.81 15.85 34.92
CA PHE A 327 -47.91 16.83 33.84
C PHE A 327 -48.62 18.12 34.26
N CYS A 328 -49.80 18.02 34.90
CA CYS A 328 -50.55 19.19 35.37
C CYS A 328 -49.73 20.04 36.35
N ARG A 329 -49.07 19.39 37.32
CA ARG A 329 -48.20 20.08 38.30
C ARG A 329 -47.05 20.80 37.60
N PHE A 330 -46.39 20.15 36.64
CA PHE A 330 -45.25 20.74 35.94
C PHE A 330 -45.65 21.85 34.98
N ILE A 331 -46.82 21.81 34.34
CA ILE A 331 -47.33 22.91 33.51
C ILE A 331 -47.45 24.20 34.32
N GLU A 332 -48.08 24.14 35.50
CA GLU A 332 -48.28 25.32 36.34
C GLU A 332 -46.93 25.95 36.73
N VAL A 333 -45.98 25.13 37.16
CA VAL A 333 -44.63 25.59 37.53
C VAL A 333 -43.87 26.13 36.32
N ALA A 334 -43.98 25.48 35.15
CA ALA A 334 -43.35 25.94 33.92
C ALA A 334 -43.92 27.27 33.42
N ALA A 335 -45.24 27.48 33.55
CA ALA A 335 -45.89 28.74 33.23
C ALA A 335 -45.39 29.88 34.15
N MET A 336 -45.29 29.61 35.46
CA MET A 336 -44.75 30.55 36.44
C MET A 336 -43.28 30.90 36.16
N GLU A 337 -42.45 29.91 35.81
CA GLU A 337 -41.05 30.15 35.44
C GLU A 337 -40.95 31.02 34.16
N ASN A 338 -41.74 30.74 33.12
CA ASN A 338 -41.75 31.57 31.91
C ASN A 338 -42.23 33.01 32.17
N LEU A 339 -43.17 33.20 33.10
CA LEU A 339 -43.58 34.53 33.56
C LEU A 339 -42.42 35.26 34.25
N ALA A 340 -41.73 34.58 35.18
CA ALA A 340 -40.56 35.12 35.86
C ALA A 340 -39.40 35.45 34.90
N ARG A 341 -39.19 34.63 33.85
CA ARG A 341 -38.21 34.93 32.78
C ARG A 341 -38.57 36.19 32.02
N THR A 342 -39.86 36.38 31.69
CA THR A 342 -40.35 37.58 31.00
C THR A 342 -40.09 38.84 31.85
N GLN A 343 -40.37 38.78 33.16
CA GLN A 343 -40.07 39.88 34.09
C GLN A 343 -38.57 40.21 34.19
N ARG A 344 -37.71 39.21 33.98
CA ARG A 344 -36.24 39.35 33.94
C ARG A 344 -35.69 39.68 32.53
N ALA A 345 -36.55 40.01 31.58
CA ALA A 345 -36.20 40.24 30.17
C ALA A 345 -35.44 39.07 29.49
N LYS A 346 -35.67 37.83 29.94
CA LYS A 346 -35.14 36.61 29.32
C LYS A 346 -36.17 36.03 28.36
N PRO A 347 -35.74 35.42 27.23
CA PRO A 347 -36.66 34.75 26.32
C PRO A 347 -37.38 33.59 27.04
N ARG A 348 -38.65 33.41 26.66
CA ARG A 348 -39.44 32.25 27.05
C ARG A 348 -38.83 30.99 26.47
N VAL A 349 -38.96 29.89 27.20
CA VAL A 349 -38.54 28.55 26.77
C VAL A 349 -39.80 27.73 26.52
N ALA A 350 -39.73 26.76 25.61
CA ALA A 350 -40.81 25.79 25.39
C ALA A 350 -41.24 25.15 26.72
N VAL A 351 -42.55 25.01 26.94
CA VAL A 351 -43.12 24.54 28.21
C VAL A 351 -42.68 23.10 28.47
N GLU A 352 -42.63 22.29 27.42
CA GLU A 352 -42.23 20.88 27.41
C GLU A 352 -40.77 20.72 27.89
N SER A 353 -39.89 21.61 27.42
CA SER A 353 -38.50 21.64 27.86
C SER A 353 -38.41 21.97 29.35
N LEU A 354 -39.18 22.96 29.83
CA LEU A 354 -39.21 23.30 31.27
C LEU A 354 -39.78 22.15 32.11
N ILE A 355 -40.83 21.46 31.65
CA ILE A 355 -41.40 20.30 32.33
C ILE A 355 -40.33 19.21 32.53
N VAL A 356 -39.56 18.87 31.50
CA VAL A 356 -38.50 17.85 31.61
C VAL A 356 -37.36 18.31 32.52
N HIS A 357 -36.99 19.60 32.47
CA HIS A 357 -36.00 20.16 33.40
C HIS A 357 -36.47 20.09 34.86
N LEU A 358 -37.75 20.32 35.12
CA LEU A 358 -38.35 20.20 36.47
C LEU A 358 -38.46 18.74 36.93
N ALA A 359 -38.67 17.81 36.00
CA ALA A 359 -38.70 16.37 36.28
C ALA A 359 -37.31 15.80 36.60
N MET A 360 -36.24 16.38 36.06
CA MET A 360 -34.89 15.83 36.13
C MET A 360 -34.38 15.60 37.57
N PRO A 361 -34.45 16.57 38.51
CA PRO A 361 -33.99 16.36 39.89
C PRO A 361 -34.74 15.26 40.63
N GLU A 362 -36.01 15.03 40.31
CA GLU A 362 -36.80 13.95 40.94
C GLU A 362 -36.40 12.57 40.39
N VAL A 363 -36.09 12.48 39.10
CA VAL A 363 -35.71 11.20 38.45
C VAL A 363 -34.26 10.81 38.74
N ILE A 364 -33.35 11.79 38.87
CA ILE A 364 -31.90 11.57 39.02
C ILE A 364 -31.54 10.72 40.24
N HIS A 365 -32.36 10.77 41.30
CA HIS A 365 -32.13 10.06 42.55
C HIS A 365 -32.50 8.58 42.48
N HIS A 366 -33.25 8.17 41.46
CA HIS A 366 -33.78 6.82 41.33
C HIS A 366 -33.07 5.97 40.27
N LEU A 367 -32.15 6.56 39.49
CA LEU A 367 -31.47 5.88 38.39
C LEU A 367 -29.95 5.88 38.55
N PRO A 368 -29.29 4.74 38.26
CA PRO A 368 -27.84 4.70 38.17
C PRO A 368 -27.41 5.45 36.90
N MET A 369 -26.69 6.56 37.07
CA MET A 369 -26.15 7.38 35.98
C MET A 369 -24.63 7.43 35.97
N ASN A 370 -23.98 6.49 36.64
CA ASN A 370 -22.53 6.43 36.79
C ASN A 370 -21.76 6.31 35.46
N ARG A 371 -22.42 6.05 34.33
CA ARG A 371 -21.79 5.98 33.00
C ARG A 371 -22.14 7.13 32.06
N LEU A 372 -23.05 8.01 32.45
CA LEU A 372 -23.50 9.16 31.64
C LEU A 372 -22.61 10.37 31.91
N ALA A 373 -22.12 11.00 30.85
CA ALA A 373 -21.51 12.32 30.94
C ALA A 373 -22.59 13.41 31.06
N SER A 374 -22.18 14.61 31.49
CA SER A 374 -23.10 15.77 31.55
C SER A 374 -23.75 16.09 30.20
N ALA A 375 -23.01 15.92 29.10
CA ALA A 375 -23.54 16.06 27.74
C ALA A 375 -24.63 15.02 27.42
N ASP A 376 -24.47 13.78 27.87
CA ASP A 376 -25.47 12.72 27.66
C ASP A 376 -26.76 13.04 28.40
N VAL A 377 -26.67 13.59 29.62
CA VAL A 377 -27.83 14.04 30.39
C VAL A 377 -28.58 15.18 29.69
N GLN A 378 -27.86 16.17 29.14
CA GLN A 378 -28.48 17.26 28.38
C GLN A 378 -29.17 16.74 27.11
N ASN A 379 -28.52 15.81 26.41
CA ASN A 379 -29.11 15.16 25.24
C ASN A 379 -30.36 14.34 25.63
N ALA A 380 -30.35 13.69 26.79
CA ALA A 380 -31.50 12.94 27.29
C ALA A 380 -32.68 13.85 27.62
N ILE A 381 -32.41 15.01 28.24
CA ILE A 381 -33.42 16.05 28.50
C ILE A 381 -34.04 16.53 27.18
N HIS A 382 -33.20 16.83 26.18
CA HIS A 382 -33.69 17.26 24.86
C HIS A 382 -34.53 16.18 24.18
N ALA A 383 -34.06 14.92 24.18
CA ALA A 383 -34.78 13.79 23.60
C ALA A 383 -36.10 13.51 24.32
N ALA A 384 -36.14 13.67 25.65
CA ALA A 384 -37.37 13.52 26.43
C ALA A 384 -38.36 14.66 26.15
N ALA A 385 -37.89 15.91 26.04
CA ALA A 385 -38.74 17.06 25.73
C ALA A 385 -39.46 16.90 24.38
N LEU A 386 -38.73 16.46 23.35
CA LEU A 386 -39.31 16.15 22.04
C LEU A 386 -40.39 15.06 22.11
N ARG A 387 -40.25 14.08 23.01
CA ARG A 387 -41.24 12.99 23.16
C ARG A 387 -42.48 13.40 23.98
N VAL A 388 -42.35 14.38 24.88
CA VAL A 388 -43.48 14.95 25.62
C VAL A 388 -44.33 15.83 24.70
N ASP A 389 -43.68 16.62 23.85
CA ASP A 389 -44.32 17.54 22.90
C ASP A 389 -45.29 16.84 21.94
N VAL A 390 -44.83 15.77 21.28
CA VAL A 390 -45.63 14.95 20.34
C VAL A 390 -46.93 14.45 20.97
N ARG A 391 -46.96 14.23 22.29
CA ARG A 391 -48.15 13.74 22.99
C ARG A 391 -49.13 14.86 23.34
N ALA A 392 -48.63 16.04 23.72
CA ALA A 392 -49.47 17.20 24.00
C ALA A 392 -50.29 17.61 22.76
N ASP A 393 -49.67 17.56 21.58
CA ASP A 393 -50.36 17.78 20.30
C ASP A 393 -51.42 16.71 20.01
N SER A 394 -51.14 15.44 20.34
CA SER A 394 -52.10 14.35 20.14
C SER A 394 -53.32 14.46 21.05
N ASP A 395 -53.15 14.86 22.31
CA ASP A 395 -54.26 15.04 23.26
C ASP A 395 -55.09 16.30 22.91
N ALA A 396 -54.45 17.36 22.41
CA ALA A 396 -55.14 18.53 21.88
C ALA A 396 -56.00 18.20 20.64
N LEU A 397 -55.54 17.31 19.76
CA LEU A 397 -56.31 16.82 18.61
C LEU A 397 -57.49 15.92 19.01
N ILE A 398 -57.33 15.10 20.06
CA ILE A 398 -58.38 14.20 20.53
C ILE A 398 -59.46 14.96 21.32
N HIS A 399 -59.07 15.89 22.20
CA HIS A 399 -60.02 16.67 23.02
C HIS A 399 -60.55 17.92 22.31
N GLY A 400 -59.84 18.48 21.33
CA GLY A 400 -60.27 19.64 20.54
C GLY A 400 -61.45 19.38 19.60
N ARG A 401 -61.84 18.12 19.37
CA ARG A 401 -63.01 17.78 18.53
C ARG A 401 -64.36 17.83 19.27
N ALA A 402 -64.36 17.96 20.60
CA ALA A 402 -65.60 17.96 21.39
C ALA A 402 -66.25 19.35 21.58
N TYR A 403 -65.55 20.46 21.26
CA TYR A 403 -66.07 21.83 21.47
C TYR A 403 -66.26 22.66 20.19
N GLY A 404 -66.12 22.06 19.01
CA GLY A 404 -66.24 22.74 17.71
C GLY A 404 -67.59 22.56 17.01
N ARG A 405 -68.74 22.77 17.69
CA ARG A 405 -70.04 22.80 16.99
C ARG A 405 -71.15 23.54 17.76
N SER A 406 -70.98 24.81 18.10
CA SER A 406 -72.12 25.69 18.41
C SER A 406 -71.73 27.17 18.38
N SER A 407 -71.64 27.76 17.18
CA SER A 407 -71.80 29.21 16.97
C SER A 407 -71.93 29.48 15.46
N ARG A 408 -73.10 29.15 14.90
CA ARG A 408 -73.53 29.65 13.59
C ARG A 408 -75.05 29.89 13.59
N ALA A 409 -75.47 30.87 14.36
CA ALA A 409 -76.75 31.58 14.33
C ALA A 409 -76.54 32.71 15.35
N LEU A 410 -76.46 33.99 15.00
CA LEU A 410 -77.47 34.92 14.48
C LEU A 410 -76.65 36.06 13.83
N GLY A 411 -76.90 36.58 12.64
CA GLY A 411 -78.20 36.95 12.10
C GLY A 411 -78.67 38.26 12.74
N VAL A 412 -78.00 39.40 12.49
CA VAL A 412 -78.61 40.73 12.63
C VAL A 412 -78.04 41.68 11.57
N ASP A 413 -78.95 42.11 10.70
CA ASP A 413 -78.85 43.20 9.74
C ASP A 413 -78.60 44.57 10.40
N ARG A 414 -77.76 45.40 9.76
CA ARG A 414 -77.85 46.85 9.43
C ARG A 414 -78.48 47.87 10.41
N PRO A 415 -78.16 49.19 10.34
CA PRO A 415 -77.75 49.98 9.15
C PRO A 415 -76.27 50.31 9.03
#